data_AF-A0AB34TAV5-F1
#
_entry.id   AF-A0AB34TAV5-F1
#
_cell.length_a   1.000
_cell.length_b   1.000
_cell.length_c   1.000
_cell.angle_alpha   90.00
_cell.angle_beta   90.00
_cell.angle_gamma   90.00
#
_symmetry.space_group_name_H-M   'P 1'
#
loop_
_entity.id
_entity.type
_entity.pdbx_description
1 polymer ?
#
loop_
_entity_poly.entity_id
_entity_poly.type
_entity_poly.pdbx_seq_one_letter_code
_entity_poly.pdbx_strand_id
1 'polypeptide(L)'
;MAMVTLGEYAKLHGLKVTNVRTAQRRGRLLTSVKRHGVWMVDEAEPWYRDRRRDWYTDEAKGLPADEIDVYDRFLMIRHYAQCGQYPTTFRTCLDMIPADVREALPAQQVAALVDAIHDSYETGYRAGMAYAA
;
A
#
# COMPACT_ATOMS: atom_id res chain seq x y z
N MET A 1 -2.59 13.30 -3.33
CA MET A 1 -1.50 12.35 -3.64
C MET A 1 -0.96 12.70 -5.02
N ALA A 2 0.34 12.96 -5.15
CA ALA A 2 0.97 13.30 -6.42
C ALA A 2 1.87 12.16 -6.91
N MET A 3 1.67 11.77 -8.17
CA MET A 3 2.52 10.80 -8.84
C MET A 3 3.66 11.54 -9.52
N VAL A 4 4.90 11.11 -9.27
CA VAL A 4 6.09 11.71 -9.84
C VAL A 4 6.86 10.69 -10.68
N THR A 5 7.63 11.16 -11.65
CA THR A 5 8.51 10.29 -12.43
C THR A 5 9.63 9.72 -11.55
N LEU A 6 10.23 8.60 -11.99
CA LEU A 6 11.40 8.04 -11.28
C LEU A 6 12.57 9.03 -11.16
N GLY A 7 12.67 10.02 -12.06
CA GLY A 7 13.69 11.07 -12.00
C GLY A 7 13.41 12.10 -10.90
N GLU A 8 12.17 12.56 -10.81
CA GLU A 8 11.72 13.48 -9.76
C GLU A 8 11.78 12.81 -8.38
N TYR A 9 11.33 11.56 -8.27
CA TYR A 9 11.47 10.76 -7.05
C TYR A 9 12.92 10.66 -6.60
N ALA A 10 13.84 10.36 -7.52
CA ALA A 10 15.26 10.31 -7.19
C ALA A 10 15.77 11.65 -6.64
N LYS A 11 15.32 12.78 -7.19
CA LYS A 11 15.69 14.11 -6.71
C LYS A 11 15.14 14.39 -5.31
N LEU A 12 13.87 14.05 -5.05
CA LEU A 12 13.21 14.25 -3.76
C LEU A 12 13.93 13.50 -2.63
N HIS A 13 14.40 12.27 -2.92
CA HIS A 13 15.08 11.41 -1.94
C HIS A 13 16.61 11.54 -1.95
N GLY A 14 17.20 12.44 -2.76
CA GLY A 14 18.66 12.57 -2.87
C GLY A 14 19.38 11.33 -3.45
N LEU A 15 18.68 10.55 -4.28
CA LEU A 15 19.16 9.29 -4.85
C LEU A 15 19.63 9.46 -6.30
N LYS A 16 20.44 8.50 -6.78
CA LYS A 16 20.72 8.35 -8.21
C LYS A 16 19.53 7.72 -8.92
N VAL A 17 19.12 8.27 -10.07
CA VAL A 17 18.01 7.74 -10.89
C VAL A 17 18.23 6.27 -11.29
N THR A 18 19.49 5.85 -11.50
CA THR A 18 19.84 4.45 -11.80
C THR A 18 19.46 3.49 -10.67
N ASN A 19 19.61 3.91 -9.41
CA ASN A 19 19.21 3.13 -8.24
C ASN A 19 17.69 2.99 -8.18
N VAL A 20 16.97 4.09 -8.40
CA VAL A 20 15.50 4.09 -8.42
C VAL A 20 14.96 3.19 -9.53
N ARG A 21 15.52 3.27 -10.75
CA ARG A 21 15.16 2.38 -11.87
C ARG A 21 15.43 0.90 -11.56
N THR A 22 16.56 0.61 -10.90
CA THR A 22 16.90 -0.76 -10.49
C THR A 22 15.93 -1.28 -9.44
N ALA A 23 15.58 -0.46 -8.44
CA ALA A 23 14.58 -0.80 -7.43
C ALA A 23 13.20 -1.04 -8.05
N GLN A 24 12.76 -0.16 -8.95
CA GLN A 24 11.51 -0.31 -9.69
C GLN A 24 11.46 -1.66 -10.44
N ARG A 25 12.51 -1.99 -11.21
CA ARG A 25 12.60 -3.26 -11.96
C ARG A 25 12.57 -4.49 -11.05
N ARG A 26 13.07 -4.37 -9.82
CA ARG A 26 13.06 -5.42 -8.80
C ARG A 26 11.76 -5.48 -7.99
N GLY A 27 10.73 -4.71 -8.38
CA GLY A 27 9.45 -4.65 -7.65
C GLY A 27 9.56 -4.01 -6.27
N ARG A 28 10.63 -3.26 -5.99
CA ARG A 28 10.87 -2.68 -4.65
C ARG A 28 10.10 -1.39 -4.41
N LEU A 29 9.51 -0.79 -5.45
CA LEU A 29 8.64 0.38 -5.32
C LEU A 29 7.17 -0.07 -5.39
N LEU A 30 6.50 -0.08 -4.24
CA LEU A 30 5.20 -0.70 -4.03
C LEU A 30 4.05 0.11 -4.66
N THR A 31 4.29 1.38 -4.94
CA THR A 31 3.35 2.28 -5.61
C THR A 31 3.61 2.48 -7.09
N SER A 32 4.63 1.81 -7.63
CA SER A 32 5.07 2.06 -8.99
C SER A 32 4.02 1.62 -10.02
N VAL A 33 3.69 2.53 -10.94
CA VAL A 33 2.72 2.32 -12.01
C VAL A 33 3.23 2.89 -13.32
N LYS A 34 2.84 2.26 -14.43
CA LYS A 34 3.15 2.78 -15.76
C LYS A 34 1.97 3.58 -16.29
N ARG A 35 2.16 4.89 -16.51
CA ARG A 35 1.16 5.80 -17.10
C ARG A 35 1.74 6.47 -18.35
N HIS A 36 1.01 6.41 -19.46
CA HIS A 36 1.43 6.98 -20.75
C HIS A 36 2.87 6.57 -21.16
N GLY A 37 3.25 5.31 -20.91
CA GLY A 37 4.58 4.78 -21.22
C GLY A 37 5.68 5.12 -20.20
N VAL A 38 5.40 5.97 -19.22
CA VAL A 38 6.36 6.42 -18.20
C VAL A 38 6.07 5.74 -16.86
N TRP A 39 7.12 5.26 -16.19
CA TRP A 39 7.01 4.77 -14.83
C TRP A 39 6.92 5.93 -13.84
N MET A 40 5.90 5.89 -13.01
CA MET A 40 5.62 6.85 -11.97
C MET A 40 5.54 6.14 -10.63
N VAL A 41 5.84 6.86 -9.57
CA VAL A 41 5.79 6.41 -8.17
C VAL A 41 5.13 7.52 -7.35
N ASP A 42 4.49 7.16 -6.25
CA ASP A 42 3.96 8.15 -5.32
C ASP A 42 5.11 8.98 -4.72
N GLU A 43 4.97 10.29 -4.69
CA GLU A 43 5.97 11.17 -4.06
C GLU A 43 6.16 10.89 -2.58
N ALA A 44 5.12 10.37 -1.91
CA ALA A 44 5.13 10.08 -0.49
C ALA A 44 5.63 8.65 -0.17
N GLU A 45 5.87 7.79 -1.18
CA GLU A 45 6.43 6.46 -0.91
C GLU A 45 7.85 6.62 -0.33
N PRO A 46 8.13 6.17 0.91
CA PRO A 46 9.47 6.20 1.44
C PRO A 46 10.40 5.30 0.63
N TRP A 47 11.68 5.67 0.55
CA TRP A 47 12.66 4.81 -0.10
C TRP A 47 12.68 3.43 0.55
N TYR A 48 12.72 2.37 -0.26
CA TYR A 48 12.47 1.01 0.23
C TYR A 48 13.43 0.56 1.36
N ARG A 49 14.63 1.15 1.46
CA ARG A 49 15.59 0.87 2.54
C ARG A 49 15.34 1.68 3.81
N ASP A 50 14.68 2.82 3.66
CA ASP A 50 14.35 3.75 4.75
C ASP A 50 12.90 3.58 5.19
N ARG A 51 12.23 2.52 4.70
CA ARG A 51 10.88 2.15 5.16
C ARG A 51 10.91 2.01 6.66
N ARG A 52 9.99 2.75 7.25
CA ARG A 52 10.04 3.17 8.62
C ARG A 52 9.77 2.00 9.54
N ARG A 53 10.72 1.74 10.46
CA ARG A 53 10.59 0.62 11.40
C ARG A 53 9.41 0.80 12.38
N ASP A 54 8.95 2.05 12.52
CA ASP A 54 7.77 2.49 13.26
C ASP A 54 6.44 2.11 12.61
N TRP A 55 6.41 1.70 11.33
CA TRP A 55 5.23 1.08 10.73
C TRP A 55 5.06 -0.38 11.17
N TYR A 56 6.15 -1.04 11.55
CA TYR A 56 6.10 -2.40 12.04
C TYR A 56 5.49 -2.43 13.43
N THR A 57 4.39 -3.18 13.56
CA THR A 57 3.93 -3.68 14.86
C THR A 57 5.01 -4.58 15.47
N ASP A 58 4.88 -4.89 16.76
CA ASP A 58 5.80 -5.85 17.42
C ASP A 58 5.88 -7.20 16.69
N GLU A 59 4.85 -7.56 15.92
CA GLU A 59 4.77 -8.76 15.09
C GLU A 59 5.88 -8.82 14.02
N ALA A 60 6.30 -7.69 13.46
CA ALA A 60 7.34 -7.70 12.43
C ALA A 60 8.76 -7.90 12.97
N LYS A 61 8.98 -7.67 14.28
CA LYS A 61 10.30 -7.84 14.89
C LYS A 61 10.75 -9.31 14.92
N GLY A 62 9.82 -10.25 14.77
CA GLY A 62 10.09 -11.69 14.76
C GLY A 62 10.07 -12.34 13.38
N LEU A 63 9.79 -11.60 12.31
CA LEU A 63 9.67 -12.19 10.97
C LEU A 63 11.05 -12.46 10.35
N PRO A 64 11.22 -13.61 9.67
CA PRO A 64 12.41 -13.88 8.89
C PRO A 64 12.49 -12.95 7.66
N ALA A 65 13.70 -12.73 7.14
CA ALA A 65 13.96 -11.67 6.16
C ALA A 65 13.18 -11.80 4.84
N ASP A 66 12.79 -13.02 4.48
CA ASP A 66 11.96 -13.35 3.32
C ASP A 66 10.47 -13.01 3.52
N GLU A 67 9.99 -13.00 4.76
CA GLU A 67 8.62 -12.59 5.10
C GLU A 67 8.48 -11.08 5.29
N ILE A 68 9.59 -10.37 5.52
CA ILE A 68 9.60 -8.90 5.66
C ILE A 68 9.08 -8.22 4.38
N ASP A 69 9.44 -8.71 3.19
CA ASP A 69 9.00 -8.10 1.93
C ASP A 69 7.47 -8.20 1.73
N VAL A 70 6.87 -9.30 2.16
CA VAL A 70 5.41 -9.50 2.13
C VAL A 70 4.73 -8.62 3.18
N TYR A 71 5.35 -8.52 4.35
CA TYR A 71 4.86 -7.69 5.45
C TYR A 71 4.94 -6.19 5.13
N ASP A 72 6.00 -5.74 4.46
CA ASP A 72 6.16 -4.37 3.95
C ASP A 72 4.98 -3.95 3.07
N ARG A 73 4.58 -4.86 2.18
CA ARG A 73 3.45 -4.63 1.29
C ARG A 73 2.16 -4.50 2.09
N PHE A 74 1.92 -5.41 3.04
CA PHE A 74 0.78 -5.34 3.94
C PHE A 74 0.73 -4.00 4.70
N LEU A 75 1.85 -3.57 5.27
CA LEU A 75 1.94 -2.29 5.98
C LEU A 75 1.73 -1.08 5.09
N MET A 76 2.22 -1.10 3.85
CA MET A 76 1.94 -0.03 2.88
C MET A 76 0.46 0.06 2.52
N ILE A 77 -0.19 -1.09 2.28
CA ILE A 77 -1.63 -1.11 2.02
C ILE A 77 -2.38 -0.55 3.22
N ARG A 78 -1.99 -0.96 4.44
CA ARG A 78 -2.55 -0.45 5.69
C ARG A 78 -2.33 1.05 5.87
N HIS A 79 -1.15 1.55 5.53
CA HIS A 79 -0.82 2.97 5.63
C HIS A 79 -1.69 3.83 4.73
N TYR A 80 -2.01 3.35 3.52
CA TYR A 80 -2.86 4.08 2.58
C TYR A 80 -4.36 3.91 2.83
N ALA A 81 -4.80 2.80 3.41
CA ALA A 81 -6.21 2.55 3.68
C ALA A 81 -6.72 3.46 4.80
N GLN A 82 -7.86 4.12 4.59
CA GLN A 82 -8.53 4.92 5.62
C GLN A 82 -8.91 4.08 6.83
N CYS A 83 -9.36 2.83 6.61
CA CYS A 83 -9.67 1.92 7.70
C CYS A 83 -8.42 1.27 8.34
N GLY A 84 -7.21 1.61 7.88
CA GLY A 84 -5.94 1.01 8.32
C GLY A 84 -5.63 1.19 9.80
N GLN A 85 -6.21 2.19 10.46
CA GLN A 85 -6.13 2.38 11.91
C GLN A 85 -6.87 1.31 12.72
N TYR A 86 -7.79 0.55 12.11
CA TYR A 86 -8.55 -0.53 12.73
C TYR A 86 -8.01 -1.89 12.26
N PRO A 87 -7.09 -2.55 13.00
CA PRO A 87 -6.32 -3.68 12.48
C PRO A 87 -7.19 -4.86 12.03
N THR A 88 -8.20 -5.20 12.84
CA THR A 88 -9.11 -6.31 12.56
C THR A 88 -9.97 -6.03 11.33
N THR A 89 -10.62 -4.86 11.28
CA THR A 89 -11.46 -4.43 10.16
C THR A 89 -10.67 -4.37 8.86
N PHE A 90 -9.49 -3.74 8.91
CA PHE A 90 -8.56 -3.68 7.78
C PHE A 90 -8.21 -5.08 7.27
N ARG A 91 -7.82 -5.98 8.18
CA ARG A 91 -7.42 -7.34 7.79
C ARG A 91 -8.58 -8.12 7.17
N THR A 92 -9.77 -8.04 7.74
CA THR A 92 -10.96 -8.68 7.17
C THR A 92 -11.26 -8.16 5.77
N CYS A 93 -11.21 -6.84 5.55
CA CYS A 93 -11.44 -6.26 4.23
C CYS A 93 -10.35 -6.65 3.22
N LEU A 94 -9.09 -6.70 3.65
CA LEU A 94 -7.98 -7.12 2.82
C LEU A 94 -8.06 -8.61 2.43
N ASP A 95 -8.52 -9.47 3.33
CA ASP A 95 -8.65 -10.91 3.07
C ASP A 95 -9.83 -11.25 2.14
N MET A 96 -10.77 -10.31 1.95
CA MET A 96 -11.82 -10.42 0.93
C MET A 96 -11.31 -10.17 -0.50
N ILE A 97 -10.13 -9.54 -0.66
CA ILE A 97 -9.54 -9.29 -1.96
C ILE A 97 -8.72 -10.52 -2.38
N PRO A 98 -8.99 -11.13 -3.56
CA PRO A 98 -8.23 -12.27 -4.05
C PRO A 98 -6.72 -12.02 -4.09
N ALA A 99 -5.92 -13.04 -3.74
CA ALA A 99 -4.47 -12.90 -3.60
C ALA A 99 -3.77 -12.46 -4.89
N ASP A 100 -4.20 -13.00 -6.03
CA ASP A 100 -3.73 -12.63 -7.37
C ASP A 100 -4.00 -11.14 -7.68
N VAL A 101 -5.18 -10.63 -7.30
CA VAL A 101 -5.51 -9.20 -7.42
C VAL A 101 -4.63 -8.35 -6.50
N ARG A 102 -4.43 -8.81 -5.25
CA ARG A 102 -3.56 -8.12 -4.28
C ARG A 102 -2.12 -8.04 -4.76
N GLU A 103 -1.64 -9.01 -5.52
CA GLU A 103 -0.27 -9.02 -6.06
C GLU A 103 -0.14 -8.21 -7.35
N ALA A 104 -1.15 -8.24 -8.22
CA ALA A 104 -1.13 -7.58 -9.52
C ALA A 104 -1.25 -6.05 -9.45
N LEU A 105 -1.91 -5.53 -8.43
CA LEU A 105 -2.17 -4.09 -8.29
C LEU A 105 -1.11 -3.38 -7.44
N PRO A 106 -0.87 -2.08 -7.60
CA PRO A 106 -0.09 -1.27 -6.66
C PRO A 106 -0.73 -1.22 -5.27
N ALA A 107 0.07 -1.01 -4.22
CA ALA A 107 -0.41 -1.00 -2.83
C ALA A 107 -1.56 -0.01 -2.60
N GLN A 108 -1.56 1.15 -3.25
CA GLN A 108 -2.63 2.15 -3.07
C GLN A 108 -3.94 1.74 -3.73
N GLN A 109 -3.86 1.02 -4.86
CA GLN A 109 -5.06 0.52 -5.51
C GLN A 109 -5.70 -0.58 -4.67
N VAL A 110 -4.88 -1.44 -4.05
CA VAL A 110 -5.38 -2.42 -3.07
C VAL A 110 -5.98 -1.71 -1.85
N ALA A 111 -5.36 -0.65 -1.35
CA ALA A 111 -5.91 0.14 -0.25
C ALA A 111 -7.28 0.78 -0.60
N ALA A 112 -7.42 1.31 -1.81
CA ALA A 112 -8.69 1.84 -2.29
C ALA A 112 -9.79 0.77 -2.38
N LEU A 113 -9.43 -0.47 -2.75
CA LEU A 113 -10.38 -1.60 -2.72
C LEU A 113 -10.78 -1.96 -1.29
N VAL A 114 -9.83 -1.97 -0.36
CA VAL A 114 -10.09 -2.18 1.07
C VAL A 114 -11.09 -1.15 1.59
N ASP A 115 -10.86 0.13 1.31
CA ASP A 115 -11.75 1.22 1.74
C ASP A 115 -13.14 1.10 1.09
N ALA A 116 -13.23 0.73 -0.20
CA ALA A 116 -14.52 0.53 -0.87
C ALA A 116 -15.34 -0.62 -0.26
N ILE A 117 -14.69 -1.71 0.13
CA ILE A 117 -15.32 -2.84 0.83
C ILE A 117 -15.84 -2.38 2.20
N HIS A 118 -15.00 -1.66 2.94
CA HIS A 118 -15.37 -1.11 4.25
C HIS A 118 -16.56 -0.13 4.17
N ASP A 119 -16.53 0.80 3.22
CA ASP A 119 -17.59 1.78 3.01
C ASP A 119 -18.93 1.12 2.62
N SER A 120 -18.86 0.05 1.82
CA SER A 120 -20.05 -0.73 1.44
C SER A 120 -20.69 -1.40 2.66
N TYR A 121 -19.88 -1.96 3.56
CA TYR A 121 -20.35 -2.54 4.82
C TYR A 121 -20.97 -1.49 5.74
N GLU A 122 -20.27 -0.36 5.97
CA GLU A 122 -20.76 0.74 6.81
C GLU A 122 -22.09 1.32 6.29
N THR A 123 -22.20 1.47 4.98
CA THR A 123 -23.44 1.96 4.34
C THR A 123 -24.60 0.99 4.56
N GLY A 124 -24.36 -0.31 4.35
CA GLY A 124 -25.37 -1.35 4.58
C GLY A 124 -25.80 -1.42 6.04
N TYR A 125 -24.85 -1.33 6.97
CA TYR A 125 -25.12 -1.33 8.41
C TYR A 125 -26.00 -0.15 8.83
N ARG A 126 -25.66 1.07 8.38
CA ARG A 126 -26.44 2.28 8.68
C ARG A 126 -27.85 2.23 8.10
N ALA A 127 -27.99 1.75 6.87
CA ALA A 127 -29.30 1.56 6.24
C ALA A 127 -30.16 0.54 6.99
N GLY A 128 -29.57 -0.58 7.43
CA GLY A 128 -30.27 -1.58 8.24
C GLY A 128 -30.72 -1.06 9.60
N MET A 129 -29.88 -0.28 10.29
CA MET A 129 -30.22 0.37 11.56
C MET A 129 -31.36 1.38 11.40
N ALA A 130 -31.38 2.14 10.29
CA ALA A 130 -32.46 3.08 10.00
C ALA A 130 -33.80 2.40 9.66
N TYR A 131 -33.77 1.18 9.11
CA TYR A 131 -34.97 0.40 8.82
C TYR A 131 -35.55 -0.30 10.07
N ALA A 132 -34.70 -0.57 11.07
CA ALA A 132 -35.08 -1.23 12.32
C ALA A 132 -35.53 -0.27 13.43
N ALA A 133 -35.43 1.05 13.20
CA ALA A 133 -35.84 2.13 14.11
C ALA A 133 -37.23 2.68 13.72
#